data_AF-A0A957L5Q4-F1
#
_entry.id   AF-A0A957L5Q4-F1
#
_cell.length_a   1.000
_cell.length_b   1.000
_cell.length_c   1.000
_cell.angle_alpha   90.00
_cell.angle_beta   90.00
_cell.angle_gamma   90.00
#
_symmetry.space_group_name_H-M   'P 1'
#
loop_
_entity.id
_entity.type
_entity.pdbx_description
1 polymer ?
#
loop_
_entity_poly.entity_id
_entity_poly.type
_entity_poly.pdbx_seq_one_letter_code
_entity_poly.pdbx_strand_id
1 'polypeptide(L)'
;MQSGTTLLPDEKYAGQRLLILWHIGKHTFVLFDPACSASVNAVIARLPSDASIAGENVRGVLGANAIESHDVGLLHYLRPDELPNLPTPPSFNVRQLTLADREALATLHQNCTPAEVDEGYVEVDHEIAFGCFRGDQMVAAASGYRLSGFLDIGVLTHAGFRKLGLAKLVVGALCRWSIANDIIA
;
A
#
# COMPACT_ATOMS: atom_id res chain seq x y z
N MET A 1 8.33 13.15 -4.37
CA MET A 1 7.51 13.14 -5.60
C MET A 1 7.33 14.56 -6.11
N GLN A 2 7.39 14.76 -7.42
CA GLN A 2 7.03 16.03 -8.05
C GLN A 2 5.51 16.21 -8.05
N SER A 3 5.02 17.46 -8.05
CA SER A 3 3.59 17.74 -8.23
C SER A 3 3.10 17.22 -9.58
N GLY A 4 1.82 16.89 -9.68
CA GLY A 4 1.20 16.46 -10.94
C GLY A 4 0.29 15.25 -10.79
N THR A 5 -0.09 14.69 -11.93
CA THR A 5 -1.02 13.57 -12.00
C THR A 5 -0.45 12.44 -12.86
N THR A 6 -0.51 11.21 -12.34
CA THR A 6 -0.20 9.99 -13.11
C THR A 6 -1.50 9.26 -13.41
N LEU A 7 -1.73 8.94 -14.68
CA LEU A 7 -2.90 8.20 -15.14
C LEU A 7 -2.59 6.72 -15.22
N LEU A 8 -3.38 5.91 -14.54
CA LEU A 8 -3.27 4.45 -14.45
C LEU A 8 -4.59 3.84 -14.94
N PRO A 9 -4.80 3.68 -16.26
CA PRO A 9 -5.91 2.87 -16.74
C PRO A 9 -5.67 1.41 -16.34
N ASP A 10 -6.68 0.74 -15.81
CA ASP A 10 -6.54 -0.64 -15.31
C ASP A 10 -7.72 -1.52 -15.77
N GLU A 11 -7.39 -2.53 -16.58
CA GLU A 11 -8.34 -3.48 -17.17
C GLU A 11 -9.14 -4.26 -16.12
N LYS A 12 -8.65 -4.35 -14.88
CA LYS A 12 -9.41 -4.91 -13.75
C LYS A 12 -10.75 -4.19 -13.54
N TYR A 13 -10.82 -2.90 -13.88
CA TYR A 13 -12.00 -2.07 -13.71
C TYR A 13 -12.77 -1.83 -15.02
N ALA A 14 -12.44 -2.53 -16.11
CA ALA A 14 -13.07 -2.34 -17.41
C ALA A 14 -14.61 -2.47 -17.33
N GLY A 15 -15.32 -1.43 -17.74
CA GLY A 15 -16.78 -1.36 -17.76
C GLY A 15 -17.44 -0.99 -16.43
N GLN A 16 -16.67 -0.81 -15.34
CA GLN A 16 -17.19 -0.44 -14.02
C GLN A 16 -17.44 1.07 -13.86
N ARG A 17 -16.92 1.90 -14.78
CA ARG A 17 -16.99 3.36 -14.77
C ARG A 17 -16.49 3.99 -13.48
N LEU A 18 -15.41 3.43 -12.94
CA LEU A 18 -14.80 3.82 -11.67
C LEU A 18 -13.59 4.72 -11.89
N LEU A 19 -13.42 5.72 -11.01
CA LEU A 19 -12.20 6.49 -10.84
C LEU A 19 -11.80 6.46 -9.36
N ILE A 20 -10.53 6.19 -9.08
CA ILE A 20 -9.92 6.23 -7.74
C ILE A 20 -8.78 7.24 -7.78
N LEU A 21 -8.82 8.20 -6.85
CA LEU A 21 -7.79 9.23 -6.70
C LEU A 21 -6.95 8.93 -5.46
N TRP A 22 -5.69 8.57 -5.67
CA TRP A 22 -4.75 8.36 -4.59
C TRP A 22 -3.81 9.55 -4.45
N HIS A 23 -3.91 10.26 -3.33
CA HIS A 23 -3.13 11.45 -3.06
C HIS A 23 -1.89 11.11 -2.24
N ILE A 24 -0.71 11.21 -2.86
CA ILE A 24 0.59 10.99 -2.22
C ILE A 24 1.39 12.30 -2.30
N GLY A 25 1.48 13.01 -1.18
CA GLY A 25 2.11 14.32 -1.11
C GLY A 25 1.39 15.33 -2.00
N LYS A 26 2.13 15.90 -2.95
CA LYS A 26 1.59 16.83 -3.95
C LYS A 26 1.24 16.16 -5.26
N HIS A 27 1.17 14.83 -5.34
CA HIS A 27 0.89 14.13 -6.58
C HIS A 27 -0.36 13.25 -6.44
N THR A 28 -1.12 13.12 -7.51
CA THR A 28 -2.29 12.23 -7.55
C THR A 28 -2.07 11.11 -8.56
N PHE A 29 -2.27 9.86 -8.13
CA PHE A 29 -2.44 8.73 -9.04
C PHE A 29 -3.92 8.52 -9.29
N VAL A 30 -4.30 8.49 -10.56
CA VAL A 30 -5.68 8.24 -10.99
C VAL A 30 -5.74 6.82 -11.51
N LEU A 31 -6.29 5.91 -10.71
CA LEU A 31 -6.63 4.57 -11.18
C LEU A 31 -8.05 4.60 -11.72
N PHE A 32 -8.29 4.13 -12.94
CA PHE A 32 -9.63 4.25 -13.53
C PHE A 32 -9.93 3.18 -14.57
N ASP A 33 -11.23 2.94 -14.75
CA ASP A 33 -11.77 2.15 -15.86
C ASP A 33 -11.31 2.76 -17.20
N PRO A 34 -10.64 2.02 -18.10
CA PRO A 34 -10.25 2.51 -19.42
C PRO A 34 -11.39 3.17 -20.21
N ALA A 35 -12.65 2.78 -20.02
CA ALA A 35 -13.81 3.43 -20.65
C ALA A 35 -13.99 4.91 -20.23
N CYS A 36 -13.40 5.32 -19.10
CA CYS A 36 -13.41 6.69 -18.60
C CYS A 36 -12.26 7.56 -19.12
N SER A 37 -11.36 7.05 -19.99
CA SER A 37 -10.20 7.82 -20.49
C SER A 37 -10.58 9.19 -21.06
N ALA A 38 -11.64 9.29 -21.84
CA ALA A 38 -12.07 10.57 -22.41
C ALA A 38 -12.47 11.57 -21.31
N SER A 39 -13.22 11.12 -20.30
CA SER A 39 -13.64 11.93 -19.17
C SER A 39 -12.45 12.39 -18.32
N VAL A 40 -11.52 11.48 -18.01
CA VAL A 40 -10.30 11.80 -17.25
C VAL A 40 -9.44 12.81 -18.00
N ASN A 41 -9.19 12.58 -19.29
CA ASN A 41 -8.41 13.50 -20.13
C ASN A 41 -9.07 14.90 -20.23
N ALA A 42 -10.41 14.96 -20.30
CA ALA A 42 -11.12 16.23 -20.28
C ALA A 42 -10.94 17.01 -18.97
N VAL A 43 -10.81 16.31 -17.84
CA VAL A 43 -10.48 16.95 -16.54
C VAL A 43 -9.05 17.46 -16.56
N ILE A 44 -8.09 16.62 -16.94
CA ILE A 44 -6.66 16.97 -16.98
C ILE A 44 -6.39 18.16 -17.90
N ALA A 45 -7.05 18.22 -19.06
CA ALA A 45 -6.89 19.32 -20.02
C ALA A 45 -7.30 20.70 -19.48
N ARG A 46 -8.05 20.78 -18.36
CA ARG A 46 -8.43 22.03 -17.70
C ARG A 46 -7.51 22.42 -16.54
N LEU A 47 -6.53 21.58 -16.21
CA LEU A 47 -5.60 21.80 -15.12
C LEU A 47 -4.25 22.31 -15.65
N PRO A 48 -3.52 23.13 -14.87
CA PRO A 48 -2.11 23.38 -15.13
C PRO A 48 -1.31 22.08 -15.23
N SER A 49 -0.22 22.07 -16.00
CA SER A 49 0.56 20.85 -16.27
C SER A 49 1.20 20.20 -15.04
N ASP A 50 1.39 20.97 -13.96
CA ASP A 50 1.95 20.53 -12.68
C ASP A 50 0.89 20.37 -11.58
N ALA A 51 -0.39 20.55 -11.92
CA ALA A 51 -1.48 20.44 -10.96
C ALA A 51 -1.88 18.98 -10.74
N SER A 52 -2.24 18.70 -9.50
CA SER A 52 -2.71 17.39 -9.07
C SER A 52 -4.22 17.39 -9.03
N ILE A 53 -4.82 16.47 -9.78
CA ILE A 53 -6.27 16.33 -9.82
C ILE A 53 -6.80 15.98 -8.43
N ALA A 54 -7.93 16.56 -8.08
CA ALA A 54 -8.73 16.29 -6.89
C ALA A 54 -10.20 16.07 -7.26
N GLY A 55 -10.98 15.53 -6.32
CA GLY A 55 -12.38 15.17 -6.56
C GLY A 55 -13.25 16.35 -7.02
N GLU A 56 -12.94 17.57 -6.56
CA GLU A 56 -13.61 18.80 -7.01
C GLU A 56 -13.36 19.12 -8.50
N ASN A 57 -12.19 18.77 -9.04
CA ASN A 57 -11.93 18.96 -10.47
C ASN A 57 -12.78 18.03 -11.31
N VAL A 58 -12.92 16.76 -10.88
CA VAL A 58 -13.79 15.78 -11.53
C VAL A 58 -15.25 16.25 -11.47
N ARG A 59 -15.75 16.64 -10.29
CA ARG A 59 -17.11 17.18 -10.12
C ARG A 59 -17.36 18.43 -10.96
N GLY A 60 -16.40 19.35 -11.03
CA GLY A 60 -16.53 20.58 -11.79
C GLY A 60 -16.60 20.35 -13.31
N VAL A 61 -15.97 19.29 -13.81
CA VAL A 61 -15.91 18.99 -15.25
C VAL A 61 -17.06 18.10 -15.70
N LEU A 62 -17.33 17.03 -14.97
CA LEU A 62 -18.35 16.04 -15.33
C LEU A 62 -19.74 16.42 -14.81
N GLY A 63 -19.80 17.29 -13.79
CA GLY A 63 -21.03 17.64 -13.08
C GLY A 63 -21.35 16.64 -11.97
N ALA A 64 -21.96 17.12 -10.88
CA ALA A 64 -22.29 16.28 -9.72
C ALA A 64 -23.24 15.12 -10.07
N ASN A 65 -24.14 15.32 -11.05
CA ASN A 65 -25.10 14.31 -11.49
C ASN A 65 -24.46 13.15 -12.27
N ALA A 66 -23.21 13.29 -12.71
CA ALA A 66 -22.46 12.23 -13.38
C ALA A 66 -21.79 11.25 -12.41
N ILE A 67 -21.84 11.54 -11.10
CA ILE A 67 -21.21 10.73 -10.05
C ILE A 67 -22.31 10.08 -9.23
N GLU A 68 -22.45 8.76 -9.39
CA GLU A 68 -23.45 7.97 -8.67
C GLU A 68 -23.12 7.86 -7.17
N SER A 69 -21.84 7.67 -6.85
CA SER A 69 -21.35 7.55 -5.48
C SER A 69 -19.93 8.11 -5.36
N HIS A 70 -19.57 8.52 -4.14
CA HIS A 70 -18.20 8.88 -3.79
C HIS A 70 -17.91 8.43 -2.36
N ASP A 71 -16.72 7.92 -2.14
CA ASP A 71 -16.20 7.54 -0.83
C ASP A 71 -14.80 8.15 -0.63
N VAL A 72 -14.37 8.26 0.63
CA VAL A 72 -13.07 8.82 1.02
C VAL A 72 -12.39 7.88 1.99
N GLY A 73 -11.23 7.38 1.57
CA GLY A 73 -10.32 6.61 2.42
C GLY A 73 -9.13 7.45 2.87
N LEU A 74 -8.38 6.90 3.83
CA LEU A 74 -7.07 7.42 4.20
C LEU A 74 -5.98 6.55 3.56
N LEU A 75 -4.99 7.20 2.95
CA LEU A 75 -3.76 6.57 2.51
C LEU A 75 -2.63 7.08 3.40
N HIS A 76 -1.99 6.17 4.13
CA HIS A 76 -0.81 6.49 4.91
C HIS A 76 0.43 6.16 4.09
N TYR A 77 1.28 7.17 3.88
CA TYR A 77 2.55 7.01 3.20
C TYR A 77 3.64 7.72 3.99
N LEU A 78 4.86 7.36 3.66
CA LEU A 78 6.08 7.79 4.31
C LEU A 78 7.03 8.27 3.21
N ARG A 79 7.74 9.39 3.42
CA ARG A 79 8.83 9.76 2.52
C ARG A 79 10.10 9.00 2.89
N PRO A 80 10.97 8.65 1.92
CA PRO A 80 12.21 7.93 2.21
C PRO A 80 13.10 8.59 3.27
N ASP A 81 13.15 9.93 3.30
CA ASP A 81 13.90 10.73 4.29
C ASP A 81 13.29 10.71 5.70
N GLU A 82 12.04 10.28 5.84
CA GLU A 82 11.33 10.18 7.11
C GLU A 82 11.41 8.77 7.72
N LEU A 83 11.99 7.79 7.02
CA LEU A 83 11.95 6.40 7.47
C LEU A 83 12.86 6.22 8.70
N PRO A 84 12.30 5.88 9.87
CA PRO A 84 13.11 5.77 11.07
C PRO A 84 14.05 4.58 11.00
N ASN A 85 15.30 4.81 11.40
CA ASN A 85 16.26 3.75 11.61
C ASN A 85 16.07 3.14 13.00
N LEU A 86 15.25 2.10 13.09
CA LEU A 86 14.96 1.40 14.34
C LEU A 86 15.90 0.20 14.50
N PRO A 87 16.69 0.13 15.59
CA PRO A 87 17.52 -1.03 15.85
C PRO A 87 16.65 -2.24 16.24
N THR A 88 17.00 -3.41 15.71
CA THR A 88 16.38 -4.67 16.13
C THR A 88 16.90 -5.04 17.53
N PRO A 89 16.02 -5.30 18.52
CA PRO A 89 16.48 -5.73 19.83
C PRO A 89 17.18 -7.10 19.76
N PRO A 90 18.20 -7.38 20.60
CA PRO A 90 19.04 -8.58 20.46
C PRO A 90 18.31 -9.93 20.52
N SER A 91 17.13 -9.98 21.15
CA SER A 91 16.31 -11.19 21.25
C SER A 91 15.48 -11.48 19.99
N PHE A 92 15.56 -10.60 18.99
CA PHE A 92 14.79 -10.71 17.76
C PHE A 92 15.70 -10.68 16.53
N ASN A 93 15.26 -11.34 15.48
CA ASN A 93 15.91 -11.33 14.18
C ASN A 93 14.91 -10.92 13.10
N VAL A 94 15.26 -9.92 12.29
CA VAL A 94 14.42 -9.47 11.17
C VAL A 94 15.12 -9.83 9.87
N ARG A 95 14.42 -10.58 9.00
CA ARG A 95 14.95 -10.98 7.69
C ARG A 95 13.86 -11.06 6.64
N GLN A 96 14.28 -11.02 5.38
CA GLN A 96 13.41 -11.33 4.25
C GLN A 96 12.89 -12.78 4.38
N LEU A 97 11.63 -12.98 4.02
CA LEU A 97 10.99 -14.28 4.00
C LEU A 97 11.16 -14.94 2.64
N THR A 98 11.08 -16.26 2.65
CA THR A 98 11.08 -17.11 1.46
C THR A 98 9.92 -18.09 1.55
N LEU A 99 9.68 -18.86 0.48
CA LEU A 99 8.67 -19.91 0.49
C LEU A 99 8.89 -20.99 1.56
N ALA A 100 10.13 -21.15 2.06
CA ALA A 100 10.41 -22.07 3.16
C ALA A 100 9.79 -21.62 4.50
N ASP A 101 9.39 -20.34 4.62
CA ASP A 101 8.82 -19.77 5.84
C ASP A 101 7.30 -19.92 5.94
N ARG A 102 6.65 -20.62 5.00
CA ARG A 102 5.18 -20.80 4.97
C ARG A 102 4.63 -21.37 6.28
N GLU A 103 5.29 -22.39 6.83
CA GLU A 103 4.84 -23.00 8.10
C GLU A 103 4.97 -22.05 9.28
N ALA A 104 6.03 -21.23 9.32
CA ALA A 104 6.23 -20.24 10.35
C ALA A 104 5.18 -19.11 10.27
N LEU A 105 4.85 -18.66 9.05
CA LEU A 105 3.76 -17.69 8.83
C LEU A 105 2.39 -18.28 9.17
N ALA A 106 2.11 -19.53 8.79
CA ALA A 106 0.86 -20.21 9.15
C ALA A 106 0.70 -20.34 10.68
N THR A 107 1.80 -20.60 11.39
CA THR A 107 1.81 -20.59 12.85
C THR A 107 1.52 -19.20 13.42
N LEU A 108 2.05 -18.13 12.80
CA LEU A 108 1.70 -16.75 13.17
C LEU A 108 0.21 -16.47 12.94
N HIS A 109 -0.37 -16.90 11.82
CA HIS A 109 -1.80 -16.74 11.53
C HIS A 109 -2.67 -17.41 12.61
N GLN A 110 -2.31 -18.61 13.06
CA GLN A 110 -3.02 -19.32 14.13
C GLN A 110 -2.96 -18.60 15.50
N ASN A 111 -2.00 -17.69 15.69
CA ASN A 111 -1.88 -16.88 16.92
C ASN A 111 -2.55 -15.50 16.81
N CYS A 112 -3.28 -15.26 15.72
CA CYS A 112 -4.07 -14.08 15.45
C CYS A 112 -5.54 -14.48 15.25
N THR A 113 -6.45 -13.53 15.41
CA THR A 113 -7.86 -13.80 15.08
C THR A 113 -8.05 -13.89 13.56
N PRO A 114 -9.09 -14.58 13.05
CA PRO A 114 -9.35 -14.63 11.61
C PRO A 114 -9.48 -13.24 10.97
N ALA A 115 -10.11 -12.28 11.66
CA ALA A 115 -10.24 -10.91 11.17
C ALA A 115 -8.88 -10.20 11.08
N GLU A 116 -7.98 -10.40 12.06
CA GLU A 116 -6.64 -9.83 12.00
C GLU A 116 -5.80 -10.42 10.86
N VAL A 117 -5.98 -11.70 10.54
CA VAL A 117 -5.29 -12.34 9.41
C VAL A 117 -5.84 -11.81 8.08
N ASP A 118 -7.16 -11.68 7.96
CA ASP A 118 -7.83 -11.14 6.77
C ASP A 118 -7.44 -9.67 6.52
N GLU A 119 -7.53 -8.82 7.55
CA GLU A 119 -7.15 -7.40 7.46
C GLU A 119 -5.64 -7.21 7.25
N GLY A 120 -4.82 -8.05 7.88
CA GLY A 120 -3.36 -7.96 7.78
C GLY A 120 -2.84 -8.42 6.41
N TYR A 121 -3.55 -9.33 5.75
CA TYR A 121 -3.26 -9.89 4.42
C TYR A 121 -1.76 -10.07 4.14
N VAL A 122 -1.10 -10.86 4.99
CA VAL A 122 0.33 -11.13 4.89
C VAL A 122 0.56 -12.49 4.27
N GLU A 123 1.30 -12.54 3.17
CA GLU A 123 1.67 -13.79 2.50
C GLU A 123 3.17 -13.80 2.14
N VAL A 124 3.79 -14.98 2.16
CA VAL A 124 5.22 -15.13 1.82
C VAL A 124 5.50 -15.03 0.32
N ASP A 125 4.49 -15.20 -0.52
CA ASP A 125 4.56 -15.16 -1.98
C ASP A 125 3.95 -13.88 -2.58
N HIS A 126 3.59 -12.92 -1.72
CA HIS A 126 3.54 -11.53 -2.13
C HIS A 126 4.90 -11.06 -2.67
N GLU A 127 4.90 -9.93 -3.38
CA GLU A 127 6.07 -9.47 -4.13
C GLU A 127 7.31 -9.32 -3.24
N ILE A 128 7.12 -8.93 -1.99
CA ILE A 128 8.16 -8.91 -0.97
C ILE A 128 7.55 -9.24 0.41
N ALA A 129 8.29 -9.94 1.25
CA ALA A 129 7.88 -10.20 2.63
C ALA A 129 9.07 -10.21 3.59
N PHE A 130 8.85 -9.73 4.81
CA PHE A 130 9.82 -9.70 5.90
C PHE A 130 9.17 -10.25 7.18
N GLY A 131 9.94 -11.02 7.95
CA GLY A 131 9.52 -11.56 9.23
C GLY A 131 10.46 -11.16 10.36
N CYS A 132 9.88 -11.01 11.54
CA CYS A 132 10.58 -10.86 12.80
C CYS A 132 10.43 -12.15 13.61
N PHE A 133 11.54 -12.70 14.06
CA PHE A 133 11.63 -13.98 14.74
C PHE A 133 12.16 -13.81 16.16
N ARG A 134 11.63 -14.60 17.10
CA ARG A 134 12.21 -14.84 18.43
C ARG A 134 12.63 -16.30 18.51
N GLY A 135 13.93 -16.58 18.35
CA GLY A 135 14.38 -17.94 18.05
C GLY A 135 13.82 -18.38 16.69
N ASP A 136 13.16 -19.54 16.66
CA ASP A 136 12.54 -20.06 15.43
C ASP A 136 11.08 -19.62 15.25
N GLN A 137 10.49 -18.97 16.26
CA GLN A 137 9.10 -18.51 16.19
C GLN A 137 9.00 -17.17 15.45
N MET A 138 8.22 -17.12 14.36
CA MET A 138 7.83 -15.87 13.74
C MET A 138 6.79 -15.15 14.62
N VAL A 139 7.08 -13.91 15.00
CA VAL A 139 6.26 -13.12 15.94
C VAL A 139 5.67 -11.86 15.32
N ALA A 140 6.19 -11.43 14.18
CA ALA A 140 5.58 -10.41 13.32
C ALA A 140 6.01 -10.63 11.86
N ALA A 141 5.18 -10.22 10.92
CA ALA A 141 5.51 -10.23 9.50
C ALA A 141 4.87 -9.04 8.79
N ALA A 142 5.51 -8.59 7.72
CA ALA A 142 4.93 -7.63 6.78
C ALA A 142 5.20 -8.10 5.36
N SER A 143 4.26 -7.87 4.45
CA SER A 143 4.42 -8.18 3.03
C SER A 143 3.86 -7.08 2.16
N GLY A 144 4.45 -6.89 0.99
CA GLY A 144 4.04 -5.91 0.00
C GLY A 144 3.46 -6.60 -1.21
N TYR A 145 2.22 -6.31 -1.55
CA TYR A 145 1.57 -6.81 -2.77
C TYR A 145 1.22 -5.65 -3.69
N ARG A 146 1.25 -5.89 -5.00
CA ARG A 146 1.08 -4.85 -6.00
C ARG A 146 -0.37 -4.34 -6.02
N LEU A 147 -0.55 -3.06 -5.72
CA LEU A 147 -1.80 -2.32 -5.88
C LEU A 147 -1.56 -1.20 -6.91
N SER A 148 -1.77 -1.56 -8.19
CA SER A 148 -1.73 -0.68 -9.37
C SER A 148 -0.73 0.49 -9.28
N GLY A 149 0.56 0.21 -9.49
CA GLY A 149 1.63 1.21 -9.56
C GLY A 149 2.44 1.39 -8.27
N PHE A 150 1.96 0.89 -7.13
CA PHE A 150 2.69 0.85 -5.86
C PHE A 150 2.41 -0.44 -5.10
N LEU A 151 3.12 -0.68 -4.00
CA LEU A 151 2.82 -1.77 -3.08
C LEU A 151 1.86 -1.29 -2.00
N ASP A 152 0.90 -2.13 -1.67
CA ASP A 152 0.18 -2.03 -0.41
C ASP A 152 0.85 -2.95 0.62
N ILE A 153 0.89 -2.52 1.88
CA ILE A 153 1.63 -3.19 2.95
C ILE A 153 0.65 -3.86 3.90
N GLY A 154 0.62 -5.18 3.85
CA GLY A 154 0.06 -6.02 4.89
C GLY A 154 1.02 -6.14 6.07
N VAL A 155 0.50 -6.16 7.30
CA VAL A 155 1.28 -6.39 8.52
C VAL A 155 0.51 -7.18 9.56
N LEU A 156 1.18 -8.15 10.19
CA LEU A 156 0.60 -8.98 11.25
C LEU A 156 1.59 -9.09 12.42
N THR A 157 1.07 -9.10 13.65
CA THR A 157 1.89 -9.27 14.86
C THR A 157 1.17 -10.16 15.86
N HIS A 158 1.88 -11.19 16.32
CA HIS A 158 1.42 -12.16 17.31
C HIS A 158 0.87 -11.43 18.55
N ALA A 159 -0.28 -11.87 19.07
CA ALA A 159 -0.98 -11.18 20.17
C ALA A 159 -0.09 -10.91 21.41
N GLY A 160 0.66 -11.92 21.86
CA GLY A 160 1.61 -11.83 22.98
C GLY A 160 2.87 -10.96 22.75
N PHE A 161 3.11 -10.45 21.53
CA PHE A 161 4.29 -9.65 21.18
C PHE A 161 3.95 -8.22 20.73
N ARG A 162 2.70 -7.79 20.93
CA ARG A 162 2.26 -6.43 20.61
C ARG A 162 2.90 -5.39 21.54
N LYS A 163 2.87 -4.12 21.11
CA LYS A 163 3.45 -2.96 21.83
C LYS A 163 4.97 -3.02 22.05
N LEU A 164 5.66 -3.96 21.41
CA LEU A 164 7.13 -4.06 21.40
C LEU A 164 7.78 -3.39 20.18
N GLY A 165 6.97 -2.81 19.28
CA GLY A 165 7.47 -2.15 18.06
C GLY A 165 7.86 -3.10 16.92
N LEU A 166 7.60 -4.41 17.03
CA LEU A 166 8.03 -5.40 16.03
C LEU A 166 7.43 -5.16 14.63
N ALA A 167 6.16 -4.74 14.56
CA ALA A 167 5.53 -4.33 13.29
C ALA A 167 6.33 -3.22 12.58
N LYS A 168 6.82 -2.23 13.33
CA LYS A 168 7.63 -1.14 12.78
C LYS A 168 8.97 -1.65 12.22
N LEU A 169 9.52 -2.71 12.80
CA LEU A 169 10.77 -3.30 12.31
C LEU A 169 10.58 -4.00 10.96
N VAL A 170 9.53 -4.82 10.81
CA VAL A 170 9.26 -5.55 9.55
C VAL A 170 8.76 -4.61 8.45
N VAL A 171 7.86 -3.67 8.77
CA VAL A 171 7.43 -2.63 7.82
C VAL A 171 8.61 -1.76 7.43
N GLY A 172 9.45 -1.33 8.37
CA GLY A 172 10.65 -0.56 8.07
C GLY A 172 11.65 -1.32 7.19
N ALA A 173 11.79 -2.64 7.37
CA ALA A 173 12.63 -3.47 6.51
C ALA A 173 12.07 -3.55 5.08
N LEU A 174 10.76 -3.73 4.95
CA LEU A 174 10.06 -3.69 3.67
C LEU A 174 10.21 -2.33 2.98
N CYS A 175 9.94 -1.22 3.67
CA CYS A 175 10.11 0.13 3.10
C CYS A 175 11.56 0.38 2.67
N ARG A 176 12.57 -0.05 3.44
CA ARG A 176 13.99 0.05 3.03
C ARG A 176 14.25 -0.73 1.74
N TRP A 177 13.69 -1.93 1.61
CA TRP A 177 13.79 -2.72 0.39
C TRP A 177 13.11 -2.00 -0.78
N SER A 178 11.88 -1.49 -0.59
CA SER A 178 11.15 -0.77 -1.64
C SER A 178 11.91 0.47 -2.12
N ILE A 179 12.45 1.28 -1.19
CA ILE A 179 13.28 2.46 -1.50
C ILE A 179 14.52 2.06 -2.32
N ALA A 180 15.21 0.98 -1.92
CA ALA A 180 16.41 0.52 -2.62
C ALA A 180 16.13 -0.05 -4.03
N ASN A 181 14.87 -0.35 -4.35
CA ASN A 181 14.43 -0.88 -5.64
C ASN A 181 13.55 0.12 -6.43
N ASP A 182 13.51 1.40 -6.02
CA ASP A 182 12.69 2.44 -6.64
C ASP A 182 11.19 2.09 -6.72
N ILE A 183 10.68 1.38 -5.71
CA ILE A 183 9.27 0.99 -5.58
C ILE A 183 8.60 1.87 -4.51
N ILE A 184 7.43 2.42 -4.84
CA ILE A 184 6.55 3.11 -3.89
C ILE A 184 5.81 2.03 -3.08
N ALA A 185 5.85 2.14 -1.76
CA ALA A 185 5.19 1.26 -0.79
C ALA A 185 4.74 2.06 0.44
#